data_AF-A0A7W5AH78-F1
#
_entry.id   AF-A0A7W5AH78-F1
#
_cell.length_a   1.000
_cell.length_b   1.000
_cell.length_c   1.000
_cell.angle_alpha   90.00
_cell.angle_beta   90.00
_cell.angle_gamma   90.00
#
_symmetry.space_group_name_H-M   'P 1'
#
loop_
_entity.id
_entity.type
_entity.pdbx_description
1 polymer ?
#
loop_
_entity_poly.entity_id
_entity_poly.type
_entity_poly.pdbx_seq_one_letter_code
_entity_poly.pdbx_strand_id
1 'polypeptide(L)'
;MTRDIEELIRAAQELRADQAPPAERVRAALPRRTAQVKKQRRYGLGGAIVAAAAVTAAIAVPSLAVRDDTGVAATVQPAAPGTAPATASASPAAPAQEPVAAEVDLGFKPTWVPSGFAEHIRTASAADPGNGFGPVLRRVWKQNVGIGDPWTGAELSLSVFSEMAGADVDRSGQPIDVNGAQGYYSPAQNDRKSSVIWHPAQNTVLLLSASKLDISRNDLLRMARSVRPDTGVTGVPARLNWLPDGWIITGTTVSGPSPSQWRAEFSTVRNQPVTYSEKQQKETKKDRLQAAGQLSVVVGLTTDAPPGGTELTVGGRPARIPVRSDEAGRGLLYLVVDLGGGRLLTLVGSGAGLTVDDLRRIAEQTVVEPAGLDWLGR
;
A
#
# COMPACT_ATOMS: atom_id res chain seq x y z
N MET A 1 26.57 25.49 38.17
CA MET A 1 25.41 24.64 37.81
C MET A 1 25.66 23.70 36.62
N THR A 2 26.82 23.73 35.93
CA THR A 2 27.13 22.81 34.81
C THR A 2 27.74 21.47 35.23
N ARG A 3 28.29 21.36 36.45
CA ARG A 3 28.90 20.10 36.95
C ARG A 3 27.88 18.99 37.26
N ASP A 4 26.64 19.33 37.61
CA ASP A 4 25.58 18.35 37.91
C ASP A 4 25.12 17.54 36.68
N ILE A 5 25.06 18.17 35.51
CA ILE A 5 24.56 17.51 34.29
C ILE A 5 25.60 16.53 33.75
N GLU A 6 26.89 16.89 33.82
CA GLU A 6 27.98 15.98 33.42
C GLU A 6 28.07 14.76 34.34
N GLU A 7 27.84 14.92 35.64
CA GLU A 7 27.78 13.80 36.59
C GLU A 7 26.57 12.90 36.35
N LEU A 8 25.40 13.47 36.04
CA LEU A 8 24.20 12.69 35.68
C LEU A 8 24.39 11.92 34.37
N ILE A 9 25.01 12.53 33.36
CA ILE A 9 25.32 11.85 32.09
C ILE A 9 26.32 10.72 32.32
N ARG A 10 27.36 10.95 33.14
CA ARG A 10 28.37 9.92 33.45
C ARG A 10 27.77 8.75 34.22
N ALA A 11 26.95 9.02 35.24
CA ALA A 11 26.26 7.98 36.00
C ALA A 11 25.28 7.18 35.14
N ALA A 12 24.56 7.83 34.21
CA ALA A 12 23.67 7.14 33.28
C ALA A 12 24.43 6.28 32.26
N GLN A 13 25.62 6.71 31.83
CA GLN A 13 26.49 5.94 30.93
C GLN A 13 27.10 4.73 31.63
N GLU A 14 27.55 4.88 32.87
CA GLU A 14 28.06 3.77 33.70
C GLU A 14 26.96 2.73 33.96
N LEU A 15 25.75 3.17 34.34
CA LEU A 15 24.61 2.27 34.55
C LEU A 15 24.24 1.48 33.27
N ARG A 16 24.36 2.10 32.08
CA ARG A 16 24.14 1.40 30.80
C ARG A 16 25.29 0.46 30.43
N ALA A 17 26.53 0.81 30.77
CA ALA A 17 27.68 -0.05 30.54
C ALA A 17 27.59 -1.33 31.38
N ASP A 18 27.15 -1.23 32.64
CA ASP A 18 26.96 -2.37 33.53
C ASP A 18 25.80 -3.29 33.11
N GLN A 19 24.79 -2.73 32.42
CA GLN A 19 23.68 -3.49 31.87
C GLN A 19 23.98 -4.11 30.49
N ALA A 20 25.13 -3.77 29.89
CA ALA A 20 25.50 -4.34 28.60
C ALA A 20 25.78 -5.85 28.76
N PRO A 21 25.15 -6.72 27.96
CA PRO A 21 25.43 -8.15 28.04
C PRO A 21 26.92 -8.41 27.74
N PRO A 22 27.56 -9.32 28.49
CA PRO A 22 28.99 -9.56 28.38
C PRO A 22 29.39 -9.87 26.93
N ALA A 23 30.50 -9.27 26.48
CA ALA A 23 30.93 -9.30 25.09
C ALA A 23 31.05 -10.74 24.53
N GLU A 24 31.39 -11.71 25.37
CA GLU A 24 31.44 -13.13 25.01
C GLU A 24 30.06 -13.71 24.68
N ARG A 25 29.00 -13.29 25.38
CA ARG A 25 27.62 -13.71 25.12
C ARG A 25 27.12 -13.14 23.78
N VAL A 26 27.52 -11.91 23.45
CA VAL A 26 27.24 -11.27 22.16
C VAL A 26 28.02 -11.96 21.04
N ARG A 27 29.31 -12.24 21.23
CA ARG A 27 30.15 -12.99 20.28
C ARG A 27 29.67 -14.42 20.05
N ALA A 28 29.19 -15.11 21.09
CA ALA A 28 28.61 -16.45 20.96
C ALA A 28 27.23 -16.44 20.27
N ALA A 29 26.47 -15.34 20.38
CA ALA A 29 25.18 -15.18 19.72
C ALA A 29 25.29 -14.74 18.25
N LEU A 30 26.38 -14.10 17.84
CA LEU A 30 26.61 -13.61 16.47
C LEU A 30 26.61 -14.73 15.41
N PRO A 31 27.30 -15.88 15.58
CA PRO A 31 27.21 -17.01 14.66
C PRO A 31 25.81 -17.60 14.58
N ARG A 32 25.07 -17.63 15.70
CA ARG A 32 23.69 -18.15 15.75
C ARG A 32 22.71 -17.22 15.03
N ARG A 33 22.86 -15.89 15.16
CA ARG A 33 22.06 -14.90 14.43
C ARG A 33 22.40 -14.87 12.94
N THR A 34 23.68 -14.93 12.57
CA THR A 34 24.08 -14.99 11.15
C THR A 34 23.64 -16.30 10.50
N ALA A 35 23.67 -17.43 11.22
CA ALA A 35 23.12 -18.71 10.76
C ALA A 35 21.58 -18.72 10.72
N GLN A 36 20.89 -18.08 11.66
CA GLN A 36 19.42 -17.92 11.63
C GLN A 36 18.97 -16.99 10.52
N VAL A 37 19.67 -15.88 10.25
CA VAL A 37 19.40 -14.99 9.11
C VAL A 37 19.70 -15.71 7.79
N LYS A 38 20.77 -16.53 7.71
CA LYS A 38 21.00 -17.42 6.55
C LYS A 38 19.94 -18.50 6.41
N LYS A 39 19.43 -19.08 7.51
CA LYS A 39 18.31 -20.05 7.48
C LYS A 39 17.00 -19.37 7.09
N GLN A 40 16.67 -18.21 7.63
CA GLN A 40 15.50 -17.42 7.22
C GLN A 40 15.62 -16.93 5.77
N ARG A 41 16.83 -16.64 5.27
CA ARG A 41 17.04 -16.42 3.82
C ARG A 41 17.02 -17.69 2.98
N ARG A 42 17.24 -18.87 3.56
CA ARG A 42 17.11 -20.16 2.86
C ARG A 42 15.68 -20.72 2.89
N TYR A 43 14.86 -20.34 3.86
CA TYR A 43 13.46 -20.77 4.00
C TYR A 43 12.44 -19.68 3.63
N GLY A 44 12.82 -18.39 3.67
CA GLY A 44 12.05 -17.25 3.15
C GLY A 44 12.36 -16.91 1.69
N LEU A 45 13.26 -17.67 1.05
CA LEU A 45 13.55 -17.65 -0.39
C LEU A 45 13.28 -19.04 -1.01
N GLY A 46 12.55 -19.90 -0.28
CA GLY A 46 12.17 -21.26 -0.66
C GLY A 46 10.70 -21.39 -1.08
N GLY A 47 10.14 -20.32 -1.67
CA GLY A 47 8.82 -20.32 -2.32
C GLY A 47 8.89 -20.01 -3.82
N ALA A 48 10.09 -20.11 -4.41
CA ALA A 48 10.29 -19.97 -5.85
C ALA A 48 11.48 -20.84 -6.24
N ILE A 49 11.22 -22.09 -6.65
CA ILE A 49 11.97 -22.88 -7.64
C ILE A 49 11.28 -24.27 -7.73
N VAL A 50 11.29 -24.83 -8.95
CA VAL A 50 10.84 -26.16 -9.44
C VAL A 50 9.43 -26.14 -10.03
N ALA A 51 9.18 -26.48 -11.30
CA ALA A 51 10.04 -26.88 -12.41
C ALA A 51 9.33 -26.60 -13.75
N ALA A 52 10.11 -26.12 -14.71
CA ALA A 52 9.80 -26.26 -16.12
C ALA A 52 10.05 -27.71 -16.54
N ALA A 53 9.00 -28.38 -17.00
CA ALA A 53 9.08 -29.56 -17.85
C ALA A 53 8.28 -29.28 -19.12
N ALA A 54 8.91 -29.55 -20.25
CA ALA A 54 8.51 -29.14 -21.59
C ALA A 54 7.20 -29.79 -22.08
N VAL A 55 6.40 -29.03 -22.83
CA VAL A 55 5.72 -29.52 -24.04
C VAL A 55 5.81 -28.46 -25.13
N THR A 56 6.52 -28.86 -26.18
CA THR A 56 6.63 -28.21 -27.48
C THR A 56 5.31 -28.35 -28.23
N ALA A 57 4.71 -27.25 -28.69
CA ALA A 57 3.78 -27.26 -29.82
C ALA A 57 3.81 -25.91 -30.53
N ALA A 58 4.32 -25.94 -31.75
CA ALA A 58 4.38 -24.84 -32.69
C ALA A 58 2.99 -24.55 -33.27
N ILE A 59 2.63 -23.26 -33.40
CA ILE A 59 1.76 -22.80 -34.49
C ILE A 59 2.31 -21.48 -35.00
N ALA A 60 2.83 -21.55 -36.22
CA ALA A 60 3.15 -20.41 -37.08
C ALA A 60 1.85 -19.83 -37.65
N VAL A 61 1.74 -18.51 -37.73
CA VAL A 61 0.87 -17.86 -38.71
C VAL A 61 1.62 -16.66 -39.31
N PRO A 62 1.88 -16.65 -40.63
CA PRO A 62 2.36 -15.47 -41.32
C PRO A 62 1.17 -14.60 -41.73
N SER A 63 1.32 -13.27 -41.69
CA SER A 63 0.51 -12.40 -42.54
C SER A 63 1.41 -11.46 -43.31
N LEU A 64 1.51 -11.78 -44.60
CA LEU A 64 1.96 -10.95 -45.70
C LEU A 64 0.78 -10.11 -46.22
N ALA A 65 1.01 -8.82 -46.43
CA ALA A 65 0.44 -7.97 -47.48
C ALA A 65 1.23 -6.66 -47.38
N VAL A 66 2.17 -6.28 -48.25
CA VAL A 66 2.18 -6.12 -49.71
C VAL A 66 0.99 -5.32 -50.22
N ARG A 67 1.24 -4.03 -50.47
CA ARG A 67 0.71 -3.33 -51.65
C ARG A 67 1.64 -2.17 -52.02
N ASP A 68 2.37 -2.35 -53.12
CA ASP A 68 2.95 -1.28 -53.92
C ASP A 68 1.83 -0.56 -54.68
N ASP A 69 2.00 0.75 -54.93
CA ASP A 69 1.78 1.31 -56.27
C ASP A 69 2.47 2.67 -56.43
N THR A 70 3.28 2.72 -57.50
CA THR A 70 3.90 3.83 -58.23
C THR A 70 2.97 5.06 -58.38
N GLY A 71 3.37 6.32 -58.18
CA GLY A 71 4.37 7.10 -58.91
C GLY A 71 3.75 7.76 -60.16
N VAL A 72 3.61 9.10 -60.22
CA VAL A 72 3.68 9.97 -61.43
C VAL A 72 3.63 11.48 -61.06
N ALA A 73 4.63 12.19 -61.60
CA ALA A 73 4.73 13.57 -62.12
C ALA A 73 4.22 14.83 -61.38
N ALA A 74 5.11 15.82 -61.44
CA ALA A 74 5.03 17.18 -60.99
C ALA A 74 4.10 18.08 -61.82
N THR A 75 3.46 19.04 -61.14
CA THR A 75 2.92 20.26 -61.74
C THR A 75 3.37 21.45 -60.91
N VAL A 76 4.09 22.36 -61.55
CA VAL A 76 4.57 23.64 -61.03
C VAL A 76 3.40 24.62 -60.96
N GLN A 77 3.19 25.27 -59.81
CA GLN A 77 2.18 26.32 -59.65
C GLN A 77 2.82 27.62 -59.12
N PRO A 78 2.46 28.82 -59.63
CA PRO A 78 3.21 30.05 -59.38
C PRO A 78 2.86 30.72 -58.04
N ALA A 79 3.83 31.47 -57.54
CA ALA A 79 3.81 32.20 -56.28
C ALA A 79 2.76 33.32 -56.21
N ALA A 80 2.07 33.39 -55.07
CA ALA A 80 1.30 34.56 -54.61
C ALA A 80 1.92 35.09 -53.30
N PRO A 81 1.94 36.43 -53.07
CA PRO A 81 2.64 37.04 -51.95
C PRO A 81 1.74 37.23 -50.71
N GLY A 82 2.35 37.11 -49.53
CA GLY A 82 1.87 37.70 -48.28
C GLY A 82 1.18 36.72 -47.34
N THR A 83 1.90 36.19 -46.35
CA THR A 83 1.29 35.52 -45.19
C THR A 83 1.91 36.07 -43.91
N ALA A 84 1.02 36.61 -43.06
CA ALA A 84 1.29 37.15 -41.74
C ALA A 84 1.92 36.11 -40.79
N PRO A 85 2.63 36.53 -39.72
CA PRO A 85 3.28 35.62 -38.80
C PRO A 85 2.25 34.69 -38.13
N ALA A 86 2.43 33.39 -38.34
CA ALA A 86 1.67 32.36 -37.67
C ALA A 86 1.97 32.38 -36.16
N THR A 87 1.00 32.81 -35.37
CA THR A 87 0.95 32.50 -33.94
C THR A 87 0.98 30.99 -33.77
N ALA A 88 2.03 30.47 -33.12
CA ALA A 88 2.12 29.07 -32.75
C ALA A 88 0.89 28.71 -31.90
N SER A 89 -0.04 27.95 -32.48
CA SER A 89 -1.12 27.32 -31.74
C SER A 89 -0.49 26.41 -30.69
N ALA A 90 -0.54 26.82 -29.43
CA ALA A 90 -0.27 25.95 -28.30
C ALA A 90 -1.17 24.73 -28.44
N SER A 91 -0.56 23.56 -28.60
CA SER A 91 -1.26 22.28 -28.62
C SER A 91 -2.12 22.21 -27.35
N PRO A 92 -3.42 21.86 -27.43
CA PRO A 92 -4.26 21.73 -26.25
C PRO A 92 -3.58 20.79 -25.27
N ALA A 93 -3.34 21.27 -24.03
CA ALA A 93 -2.84 20.42 -22.97
C ALA A 93 -3.74 19.20 -22.89
N ALA A 94 -3.15 18.00 -23.00
CA ALA A 94 -3.89 16.76 -22.85
C ALA A 94 -4.70 16.83 -21.55
N PRO A 95 -5.97 16.40 -21.54
CA PRO A 95 -6.80 16.45 -20.35
C PRO A 95 -6.06 15.71 -19.24
N ALA A 96 -5.78 16.44 -18.14
CA ALA A 96 -5.17 15.87 -16.96
C ALA A 96 -6.05 14.68 -16.54
N GLN A 97 -5.48 13.47 -16.52
CA GLN A 97 -6.19 12.30 -16.01
C GLN A 97 -6.58 12.61 -14.56
N GLU A 98 -7.88 12.66 -14.29
CA GLU A 98 -8.38 12.86 -12.93
C GLU A 98 -7.91 11.69 -12.05
N PRO A 99 -7.12 11.95 -10.99
CA PRO A 99 -6.76 10.92 -10.03
C PRO A 99 -7.97 10.63 -9.15
N VAL A 100 -8.96 9.92 -9.68
CA VAL A 100 -10.02 9.35 -8.85
C VAL A 100 -9.45 8.09 -8.22
N ALA A 101 -9.32 8.08 -6.89
CA ALA A 101 -9.11 6.83 -6.16
C ALA A 101 -10.27 5.91 -6.51
N ALA A 102 -10.01 4.90 -7.36
CA ALA A 102 -11.05 4.02 -7.86
C ALA A 102 -11.80 3.43 -6.67
N GLU A 103 -13.12 3.58 -6.66
CA GLU A 103 -13.97 2.84 -5.73
C GLU A 103 -13.71 1.35 -5.97
N VAL A 104 -13.13 0.68 -4.96
CA VAL A 104 -12.85 -0.76 -5.04
C VAL A 104 -14.05 -1.51 -4.47
N ASP A 105 -14.59 -2.42 -5.27
CA ASP A 105 -15.64 -3.36 -4.85
C ASP A 105 -15.17 -4.16 -3.63
N LEU A 106 -16.05 -4.30 -2.62
CA LEU A 106 -15.73 -5.04 -1.40
C LEU A 106 -15.64 -6.54 -1.65
N GLY A 107 -16.38 -7.06 -2.64
CA GLY A 107 -16.35 -8.45 -3.07
C GLY A 107 -17.01 -9.42 -2.08
N PHE A 108 -16.51 -9.50 -0.85
CA PHE A 108 -16.94 -10.48 0.16
C PHE A 108 -16.99 -9.90 1.58
N LYS A 109 -17.93 -10.40 2.38
CA LYS A 109 -18.06 -10.11 3.82
C LYS A 109 -18.56 -11.31 4.62
N PRO A 110 -18.09 -11.50 5.86
CA PRO A 110 -18.72 -12.42 6.79
C PRO A 110 -20.11 -11.90 7.19
N THR A 111 -21.11 -12.78 7.22
CA THR A 111 -22.43 -12.47 7.83
C THR A 111 -22.49 -12.81 9.32
N TRP A 112 -21.47 -13.49 9.84
CA TRP A 112 -21.30 -13.77 11.25
C TRP A 112 -19.86 -13.53 11.67
N VAL A 113 -19.68 -12.81 12.77
CA VAL A 113 -18.40 -12.63 13.46
C VAL A 113 -18.57 -12.96 14.94
N PRO A 114 -17.51 -13.39 15.66
CA PRO A 114 -17.59 -13.63 17.09
C PRO A 114 -18.09 -12.39 17.85
N SER A 115 -18.86 -12.61 18.92
CA SER A 115 -19.45 -11.52 19.70
C SER A 115 -18.39 -10.52 20.20
N GLY A 116 -18.73 -9.24 20.11
CA GLY A 116 -17.86 -8.14 20.51
C GLY A 116 -16.85 -7.72 19.46
N PHE A 117 -16.71 -8.43 18.33
CA PHE A 117 -15.92 -7.97 17.19
C PHE A 117 -16.78 -7.10 16.26
N ALA A 118 -16.23 -5.97 15.85
CA ALA A 118 -16.83 -5.06 14.88
C ALA A 118 -15.82 -4.67 13.81
N GLU A 119 -16.29 -4.29 12.61
CA GLU A 119 -15.39 -3.87 11.53
C GLU A 119 -14.81 -2.49 11.81
N HIS A 120 -13.48 -2.34 11.77
CA HIS A 120 -12.80 -1.09 12.13
C HIS A 120 -11.77 -0.62 11.12
N ILE A 121 -11.38 -1.47 10.16
CA ILE A 121 -10.38 -1.12 9.16
C ILE A 121 -10.78 -1.73 7.82
N ARG A 122 -10.73 -0.91 6.77
CA ARG A 122 -10.74 -1.34 5.38
C ARG A 122 -9.48 -0.82 4.72
N THR A 123 -8.82 -1.69 3.97
CA THR A 123 -7.67 -1.33 3.14
C THR A 123 -7.91 -1.85 1.75
N ALA A 124 -7.74 -0.99 0.75
CA ALA A 124 -7.60 -1.41 -0.63
C ALA A 124 -6.16 -1.12 -1.06
N SER A 125 -5.56 -2.06 -1.78
CA SER A 125 -4.26 -1.88 -2.41
C SER A 125 -4.41 -2.22 -3.89
N ALA A 126 -3.84 -1.38 -4.74
CA ALA A 126 -3.75 -1.64 -6.17
C ALA A 126 -2.97 -2.94 -6.43
N ALA A 127 -3.19 -3.53 -7.60
CA ALA A 127 -2.38 -4.64 -8.08
C ALA A 127 -0.90 -4.22 -8.08
N ASP A 128 -0.03 -5.02 -7.47
CA ASP A 128 1.40 -4.83 -7.59
C ASP A 128 1.85 -5.56 -8.86
N PRO A 129 2.34 -4.85 -9.88
CA PRO A 129 2.73 -5.46 -11.15
C PRO A 129 3.80 -6.56 -10.99
N GLY A 130 4.52 -6.59 -9.86
CA GLY A 130 5.53 -7.60 -9.58
C GLY A 130 5.00 -8.93 -9.03
N ASN A 131 3.84 -8.97 -8.38
CA ASN A 131 3.40 -10.12 -7.60
C ASN A 131 2.34 -11.01 -8.30
N GLY A 132 1.79 -10.55 -9.43
CA GLY A 132 0.80 -11.30 -10.21
C GLY A 132 -0.57 -11.41 -9.53
N PHE A 133 -0.81 -10.61 -8.50
CA PHE A 133 -2.10 -10.48 -7.84
C PHE A 133 -2.79 -9.22 -8.33
N GLY A 134 -4.10 -9.30 -8.54
CA GLY A 134 -4.93 -8.12 -8.75
C GLY A 134 -5.01 -7.24 -7.49
N PRO A 135 -5.95 -6.28 -7.45
CA PRO A 135 -6.17 -5.49 -6.26
C PRO A 135 -6.47 -6.38 -5.05
N VAL A 136 -5.94 -5.98 -3.90
CA VAL A 136 -6.14 -6.66 -2.63
C VAL A 136 -7.00 -5.80 -1.74
N LEU A 137 -8.14 -6.33 -1.32
CA LEU A 137 -8.95 -5.75 -0.27
C LEU A 137 -8.68 -6.47 1.04
N ARG A 138 -8.54 -5.73 2.13
CA ARG A 138 -8.46 -6.26 3.49
C ARG A 138 -9.47 -5.57 4.38
N ARG A 139 -10.22 -6.37 5.14
CA ARG A 139 -11.16 -5.92 6.17
C ARG A 139 -10.71 -6.47 7.51
N VAL A 140 -10.80 -5.66 8.57
CA VAL A 140 -10.34 -6.05 9.91
C VAL A 140 -11.42 -5.81 10.94
N TRP A 141 -11.70 -6.85 11.72
CA TRP A 141 -12.59 -6.82 12.87
C TRP A 141 -11.78 -6.89 14.16
N LYS A 142 -12.13 -6.04 15.12
CA LYS A 142 -11.47 -5.92 16.43
C LYS A 142 -12.52 -5.73 17.52
N GLN A 143 -12.17 -6.06 18.76
CA GLN A 143 -13.05 -5.85 19.91
C GLN A 143 -12.92 -4.46 20.52
N ASN A 144 -11.69 -3.93 20.54
CA ASN A 144 -11.39 -2.65 21.14
C ASN A 144 -10.49 -1.87 20.17
N VAL A 145 -10.90 -0.64 19.87
CA VAL A 145 -10.14 0.29 19.06
C VAL A 145 -10.08 1.63 19.77
N GLY A 146 -8.86 2.09 20.04
CA GLY A 146 -8.62 3.41 20.61
C GLY A 146 -8.77 4.52 19.56
N ILE A 147 -8.81 5.76 20.04
CA ILE A 147 -8.63 6.94 19.19
C ILE A 147 -7.20 6.92 18.64
N GLY A 148 -7.03 7.05 17.33
CA GLY A 148 -5.73 7.07 16.66
C GLY A 148 -5.54 5.88 15.74
N ASP A 149 -4.41 5.17 15.90
CA ASP A 149 -3.99 4.05 15.05
C ASP A 149 -4.61 2.71 15.52
N PRO A 150 -5.54 2.11 14.76
CA PRO A 150 -6.19 0.85 15.10
C PRO A 150 -5.40 -0.39 14.67
N TRP A 151 -4.18 -0.28 14.14
CA TRP A 151 -3.41 -1.39 13.57
C TRP A 151 -2.82 -2.36 14.60
N THR A 152 -2.77 -1.98 15.87
CA THR A 152 -2.14 -2.80 16.93
C THR A 152 -3.13 -3.74 17.62
N GLY A 153 -2.64 -4.81 18.25
CA GLY A 153 -3.46 -5.72 19.05
C GLY A 153 -3.99 -6.97 18.32
N ALA A 154 -4.96 -7.62 18.95
CA ALA A 154 -5.62 -8.84 18.47
C ALA A 154 -6.67 -8.49 17.41
N GLU A 155 -6.74 -9.29 16.34
CA GLU A 155 -7.67 -9.02 15.24
C GLU A 155 -8.06 -10.25 14.43
N LEU A 156 -9.22 -10.14 13.79
CA LEU A 156 -9.66 -11.00 12.71
C LEU A 156 -9.57 -10.19 11.41
N SER A 157 -9.00 -10.75 10.35
CA SER A 157 -8.97 -10.07 9.05
C SER A 157 -9.34 -10.98 7.90
N LEU A 158 -10.13 -10.46 6.97
CA LEU A 158 -10.46 -11.09 5.70
C LEU A 158 -9.74 -10.32 4.59
N SER A 159 -8.88 -11.01 3.86
CA SER A 159 -8.28 -10.51 2.63
C SER A 159 -8.95 -11.15 1.41
N VAL A 160 -9.32 -10.32 0.45
CA VAL A 160 -9.86 -10.72 -0.85
C VAL A 160 -8.80 -10.41 -1.89
N PHE A 161 -8.33 -11.46 -2.56
CA PHE A 161 -7.41 -11.37 -3.69
C PHE A 161 -8.19 -11.65 -4.96
N SER A 162 -8.22 -10.68 -5.88
CA SER A 162 -8.88 -10.82 -7.18
C SER A 162 -7.86 -11.12 -8.28
N GLU A 163 -8.36 -11.65 -9.40
CA GLU A 163 -7.59 -11.87 -10.65
C GLU A 163 -6.40 -12.83 -10.53
N MET A 164 -6.44 -13.74 -9.56
CA MET A 164 -5.36 -14.71 -9.36
C MET A 164 -5.47 -15.92 -10.30
N ALA A 165 -5.23 -15.71 -11.60
CA ALA A 165 -5.11 -16.82 -12.54
C ALA A 165 -3.82 -17.61 -12.26
N GLY A 166 -3.95 -18.79 -11.63
CA GLY A 166 -2.83 -19.71 -11.44
C GLY A 166 -1.87 -19.37 -10.29
N ALA A 167 -2.28 -18.54 -9.33
CA ALA A 167 -1.50 -18.34 -8.11
C ALA A 167 -1.39 -19.63 -7.30
N ASP A 168 -0.16 -20.00 -6.92
CA ASP A 168 0.08 -21.10 -6.01
C ASP A 168 -0.33 -20.69 -4.60
N VAL A 169 -1.55 -21.07 -4.22
CA VAL A 169 -2.07 -20.86 -2.86
C VAL A 169 -1.39 -21.85 -1.94
N ASP A 170 -1.00 -21.41 -0.74
CA ASP A 170 -0.43 -22.30 0.27
C ASP A 170 -1.41 -23.43 0.64
N ARG A 171 -1.07 -24.66 0.25
CA ARG A 171 -1.84 -25.89 0.53
C ARG A 171 -1.24 -26.71 1.68
N SER A 172 -0.27 -26.16 2.43
CA SER A 172 0.40 -26.89 3.51
C SER A 172 -0.51 -27.12 4.73
N GLY A 173 -1.64 -26.42 4.82
CA GLY A 173 -2.62 -26.55 5.89
C GLY A 173 -3.46 -27.84 5.83
N GLN A 174 -4.29 -28.04 6.84
CA GLN A 174 -5.27 -29.14 6.89
C GLN A 174 -6.41 -28.86 5.89
N PRO A 175 -6.75 -29.80 4.99
CA PRO A 175 -7.86 -29.60 4.07
C PRO A 175 -9.19 -29.47 4.82
N ILE A 176 -10.03 -28.54 4.37
CA ILE A 176 -11.35 -28.24 4.94
C ILE A 176 -12.35 -27.93 3.83
N ASP A 177 -13.63 -28.03 4.15
CA ASP A 177 -14.71 -27.52 3.31
C ASP A 177 -15.27 -26.19 3.86
N VAL A 178 -15.41 -25.21 2.96
CA VAL A 178 -16.05 -23.91 3.20
C VAL A 178 -17.19 -23.73 2.19
N ASN A 179 -18.38 -24.24 2.54
CA ASN A 179 -19.59 -24.17 1.71
C ASN A 179 -19.42 -24.83 0.33
N GLY A 180 -18.81 -26.01 0.27
CA GLY A 180 -18.53 -26.72 -0.99
C GLY A 180 -17.25 -26.28 -1.69
N ALA A 181 -16.60 -25.20 -1.25
CA ALA A 181 -15.29 -24.80 -1.72
C ALA A 181 -14.18 -25.47 -0.89
N GLN A 182 -13.23 -26.11 -1.58
CA GLN A 182 -12.04 -26.66 -0.93
C GLN A 182 -11.18 -25.52 -0.40
N GLY A 183 -10.78 -25.63 0.88
CA GLY A 183 -9.86 -24.72 1.54
C GLY A 183 -8.84 -25.44 2.40
N TYR A 184 -7.97 -24.65 3.02
CA TYR A 184 -6.90 -25.13 3.90
C TYR A 184 -6.90 -24.32 5.19
N TYR A 185 -6.85 -25.01 6.32
CA TYR A 185 -6.70 -24.44 7.66
C TYR A 185 -5.28 -24.59 8.16
N SER A 186 -4.65 -23.48 8.49
CA SER A 186 -3.33 -23.45 9.11
C SER A 186 -3.49 -23.07 10.59
N PRO A 187 -3.18 -23.98 11.54
CA PRO A 187 -3.25 -23.66 12.96
C PRO A 187 -2.16 -22.66 13.33
N ALA A 188 -2.37 -21.94 14.43
CA ALA A 188 -1.35 -21.03 14.97
C ALA A 188 -0.08 -21.79 15.36
N GLN A 189 1.05 -21.43 14.72
CA GLN A 189 2.39 -21.93 15.08
C GLN A 189 3.28 -20.76 15.45
N ASN A 190 3.88 -20.77 16.66
CA ASN A 190 4.93 -19.87 17.18
C ASN A 190 4.72 -18.33 17.11
N ASP A 191 3.83 -17.84 16.24
CA ASP A 191 3.52 -16.45 15.92
C ASP A 191 2.03 -16.11 16.20
N ARG A 192 1.29 -17.03 16.81
CA ARG A 192 -0.13 -16.87 17.21
C ARG A 192 -1.06 -16.44 16.05
N LYS A 193 -0.76 -16.85 14.82
CA LYS A 193 -1.62 -16.60 13.65
C LYS A 193 -2.22 -17.90 13.13
N SER A 194 -3.52 -18.07 13.25
CA SER A 194 -4.27 -19.12 12.55
C SER A 194 -4.96 -18.55 11.32
N SER A 195 -5.12 -19.34 10.27
CA SER A 195 -5.76 -18.88 9.03
C SER A 195 -6.54 -19.96 8.31
N VAL A 196 -7.49 -19.51 7.49
CA VAL A 196 -8.29 -20.29 6.56
C VAL A 196 -8.15 -19.64 5.19
N ILE A 197 -7.72 -20.40 4.18
CA ILE A 197 -7.60 -19.95 2.80
C ILE A 197 -8.44 -20.81 1.87
N TRP A 198 -9.22 -20.21 0.96
CA TRP A 198 -10.09 -20.95 0.04
C TRP A 198 -10.44 -20.14 -1.21
N HIS A 199 -10.99 -20.83 -2.21
CA HIS A 199 -11.37 -20.26 -3.50
C HIS A 199 -12.90 -20.31 -3.66
N PRO A 200 -13.64 -19.21 -3.39
CA PRO A 200 -15.08 -19.19 -3.66
C PRO A 200 -15.40 -19.14 -5.16
N ALA A 201 -14.44 -18.73 -6.00
CA ALA A 201 -14.57 -18.60 -7.46
C ALA A 201 -13.20 -18.80 -8.14
N GLN A 202 -13.20 -18.99 -9.47
CA GLN A 202 -11.99 -19.32 -10.25
C GLN A 202 -10.85 -18.30 -10.09
N ASN A 203 -11.17 -17.01 -9.97
CA ASN A 203 -10.19 -15.92 -9.93
C ASN A 203 -10.19 -15.17 -8.60
N THR A 204 -10.70 -15.79 -7.53
CA THR A 204 -10.79 -15.17 -6.22
C THR A 204 -10.23 -16.09 -5.16
N VAL A 205 -9.39 -15.55 -4.29
CA VAL A 205 -8.97 -16.22 -3.06
C VAL A 205 -9.32 -15.37 -1.87
N LEU A 206 -9.85 -16.05 -0.86
CA LEU A 206 -10.15 -15.48 0.43
C LEU A 206 -9.16 -16.02 1.45
N LEU A 207 -8.56 -15.12 2.22
CA LEU A 207 -7.73 -15.45 3.37
C LEU A 207 -8.35 -14.83 4.61
N LEU A 208 -8.94 -15.67 5.47
CA LEU A 208 -9.36 -15.28 6.80
C LEU A 208 -8.25 -15.62 7.79
N SER A 209 -7.79 -14.64 8.56
CA SER A 209 -6.77 -14.87 9.59
C SER A 209 -7.13 -14.27 10.92
N ALA A 210 -6.76 -14.97 11.99
CA ALA A 210 -6.77 -14.46 13.35
C ALA A 210 -5.32 -14.24 13.78
N SER A 211 -5.00 -13.04 14.27
CA SER A 211 -3.65 -12.67 14.69
C SER A 211 -3.67 -12.20 16.14
N LYS A 212 -2.74 -12.73 16.96
CA LYS A 212 -2.63 -12.42 18.40
C LYS A 212 -3.96 -12.63 19.16
N LEU A 213 -4.81 -13.50 18.65
CA LEU A 213 -6.15 -13.76 19.14
C LEU A 213 -6.29 -15.25 19.46
N ASP A 214 -6.80 -15.55 20.65
CA ASP A 214 -7.18 -16.93 21.01
C ASP A 214 -8.61 -17.18 20.52
N ILE A 215 -8.73 -17.59 19.25
CA ILE A 215 -9.99 -18.00 18.65
C ILE A 215 -9.98 -19.51 18.44
N SER A 216 -11.09 -20.16 18.77
CA SER A 216 -11.22 -21.59 18.50
C SER A 216 -11.19 -21.86 17.00
N ARG A 217 -10.67 -23.03 16.61
CA ARG A 217 -10.75 -23.51 15.22
C ARG A 217 -12.20 -23.48 14.71
N ASN A 218 -13.15 -23.87 15.55
CA ASN A 218 -14.57 -23.95 15.19
C ASN A 218 -15.15 -22.57 14.87
N ASP A 219 -14.81 -21.54 15.65
CA ASP A 219 -15.30 -20.18 15.40
C ASP A 219 -14.65 -19.56 14.16
N LEU A 220 -13.36 -19.79 13.93
CA LEU A 220 -12.70 -19.32 12.70
C LEU A 220 -13.32 -19.96 11.46
N LEU A 221 -13.59 -21.26 11.49
CA LEU A 221 -14.27 -21.98 10.41
C LEU A 221 -15.73 -21.55 10.25
N ARG A 222 -16.42 -21.24 11.35
CA ARG A 222 -17.79 -20.70 11.32
C ARG A 222 -17.82 -19.33 10.64
N MET A 223 -16.88 -18.44 10.96
CA MET A 223 -16.75 -17.14 10.30
C MET A 223 -16.44 -17.31 8.81
N ALA A 224 -15.50 -18.19 8.44
CA ALA A 224 -15.20 -18.47 7.03
C ALA A 224 -16.44 -18.95 6.25
N ARG A 225 -17.21 -19.89 6.83
CA ARG A 225 -18.47 -20.38 6.22
C ARG A 225 -19.59 -19.34 6.19
N SER A 226 -19.52 -18.30 7.00
CA SER A 226 -20.47 -17.18 6.94
C SER A 226 -20.18 -16.18 5.83
N VAL A 227 -19.02 -16.26 5.16
CA VAL A 227 -18.66 -15.30 4.12
C VAL A 227 -19.61 -15.39 2.93
N ARG A 228 -20.11 -14.24 2.49
CA ARG A 228 -21.02 -14.06 1.35
C ARG A 228 -20.50 -12.95 0.44
N PRO A 229 -20.91 -12.92 -0.84
CA PRO A 229 -20.66 -11.78 -1.71
C PRO A 229 -21.16 -10.47 -1.08
N ASP A 230 -20.42 -9.39 -1.29
CA ASP A 230 -20.72 -8.04 -0.83
C ASP A 230 -20.60 -7.08 -2.01
N THR A 231 -21.72 -6.48 -2.41
CA THR A 231 -21.80 -5.54 -3.54
C THR A 231 -21.50 -4.10 -3.15
N GLY A 232 -21.10 -3.86 -1.90
CA GLY A 232 -20.67 -2.53 -1.47
C GLY A 232 -19.30 -2.16 -2.03
N VAL A 233 -18.98 -0.87 -1.94
CA VAL A 233 -17.65 -0.32 -2.28
C VAL A 233 -16.93 0.15 -1.02
N THR A 234 -15.61 0.32 -1.10
CA THR A 234 -14.76 0.67 0.05
C THR A 234 -15.15 1.97 0.76
N GLY A 235 -15.69 2.96 0.05
CA GLY A 235 -16.13 4.24 0.61
C GLY A 235 -15.01 4.98 1.33
N VAL A 236 -14.23 5.78 0.60
CA VAL A 236 -13.14 6.57 1.19
C VAL A 236 -13.66 7.98 1.51
N PRO A 237 -13.58 8.46 2.77
CA PRO A 237 -14.19 9.72 3.18
C PRO A 237 -13.39 10.96 2.77
N ALA A 238 -12.46 10.80 1.83
CA ALA A 238 -11.65 11.85 1.25
C ALA A 238 -11.27 11.46 -0.19
N ARG A 239 -10.95 12.45 -1.02
CA ARG A 239 -10.53 12.29 -2.41
C ARG A 239 -9.35 13.21 -2.70
N LEU A 240 -8.33 12.68 -3.37
CA LEU A 240 -7.17 13.45 -3.83
C LEU A 240 -7.39 13.82 -5.28
N ASN A 241 -7.89 15.03 -5.57
CA ASN A 241 -8.22 15.41 -6.95
C ASN A 241 -7.00 15.78 -7.80
N TRP A 242 -5.82 15.84 -7.20
CA TRP A 242 -4.57 16.09 -7.92
C TRP A 242 -3.38 15.40 -7.25
N LEU A 243 -2.50 14.85 -8.08
CA LEU A 243 -1.17 14.36 -7.73
C LEU A 243 -0.17 14.86 -8.79
N PRO A 244 1.13 15.00 -8.46
CA PRO A 244 2.13 15.35 -9.44
C PRO A 244 2.28 14.27 -10.53
N ASP A 245 2.79 14.65 -11.69
CA ASP A 245 2.88 13.74 -12.84
C ASP A 245 3.67 12.45 -12.53
N GLY A 246 3.08 11.31 -12.92
CA GLY A 246 3.65 9.98 -12.71
C GLY A 246 3.49 9.44 -11.28
N TRP A 247 2.85 10.18 -10.38
CA TRP A 247 2.42 9.66 -9.08
C TRP A 247 1.07 8.97 -9.22
N ILE A 248 0.92 7.84 -8.53
CA ILE A 248 -0.31 7.05 -8.51
C ILE A 248 -0.66 6.66 -7.07
N ILE A 249 -1.96 6.51 -6.81
CA ILE A 249 -2.45 5.94 -5.55
C ILE A 249 -2.28 4.42 -5.63
N THR A 250 -1.48 3.86 -4.73
CA THR A 250 -1.25 2.41 -4.62
C THR A 250 -2.06 1.76 -3.52
N GLY A 251 -2.62 2.55 -2.61
CA GLY A 251 -3.55 2.03 -1.63
C GLY A 251 -4.29 3.10 -0.87
N THR A 252 -5.40 2.69 -0.29
CA THR A 252 -6.21 3.48 0.61
C THR A 252 -6.51 2.68 1.86
N THR A 253 -6.54 3.34 3.01
CA THR A 253 -7.03 2.75 4.25
C THR A 253 -8.04 3.69 4.87
N VAL A 254 -9.18 3.16 5.29
CA VAL A 254 -10.13 3.83 6.17
C VAL A 254 -10.20 3.06 7.48
N SER A 255 -10.10 3.75 8.60
CA SER A 255 -10.01 3.11 9.89
C SER A 255 -10.56 3.98 11.02
N GLY A 256 -10.99 3.36 12.12
CA GLY A 256 -11.39 4.10 13.34
C GLY A 256 -12.43 3.37 14.19
N PRO A 257 -12.71 3.89 15.39
CA PRO A 257 -13.73 3.31 16.27
C PRO A 257 -15.18 3.61 15.84
N SER A 258 -15.45 4.68 15.08
CA SER A 258 -16.81 5.09 14.73
C SER A 258 -16.89 6.02 13.50
N PRO A 259 -18.11 6.27 12.95
CA PRO A 259 -18.28 7.22 11.83
C PRO A 259 -17.89 8.67 12.12
N SER A 260 -17.81 9.07 13.40
CA SER A 260 -17.34 10.42 13.79
C SER A 260 -15.84 10.46 14.11
N GLN A 261 -15.26 9.31 14.46
CA GLN A 261 -13.86 9.15 14.82
C GLN A 261 -13.19 8.21 13.82
N TRP A 262 -12.82 8.75 12.66
CA TRP A 262 -12.18 8.01 11.57
C TRP A 262 -10.88 8.67 11.11
N ARG A 263 -10.03 7.85 10.50
CA ARG A 263 -8.77 8.18 9.82
C ARG A 263 -8.80 7.55 8.42
N ALA A 264 -8.52 8.35 7.40
CA ALA A 264 -8.27 7.88 6.04
C ALA A 264 -6.80 8.11 5.68
N GLU A 265 -6.19 7.18 4.98
CA GLU A 265 -4.82 7.25 4.52
C GLU A 265 -4.73 6.83 3.05
N PHE A 266 -3.98 7.59 2.27
CA PHE A 266 -3.63 7.27 0.88
C PHE A 266 -2.13 7.02 0.81
N SER A 267 -1.76 5.86 0.30
CA SER A 267 -0.39 5.55 -0.07
C SER A 267 -0.23 5.85 -1.55
N THR A 268 0.73 6.69 -1.88
CA THR A 268 1.05 7.05 -3.26
C THR A 268 2.53 6.83 -3.53
N VAL A 269 2.85 6.42 -4.76
CA VAL A 269 4.23 6.22 -5.21
C VAL A 269 4.42 6.83 -6.58
N ARG A 270 5.65 7.23 -6.86
CA ARG A 270 6.14 7.46 -8.22
C ARG A 270 7.08 6.34 -8.58
N ASN A 271 6.68 5.53 -9.55
CA ASN A 271 7.51 4.44 -10.04
C ASN A 271 8.47 4.95 -11.12
N GLN A 272 9.70 4.43 -11.12
CA GLN A 272 10.67 4.61 -12.21
C GLN A 272 11.07 3.25 -12.78
N PRO A 273 11.30 3.14 -14.09
CA PRO A 273 11.93 1.96 -14.68
C PRO A 273 13.30 1.74 -14.05
N VAL A 274 13.59 0.51 -13.63
CA VAL A 274 14.94 0.17 -13.17
C VAL A 274 15.81 -0.08 -14.40
N THR A 275 16.82 0.77 -14.62
CA THR A 275 17.85 0.50 -15.62
C THR A 275 18.82 -0.55 -15.08
N TYR A 276 18.61 -1.81 -15.48
CA TYR A 276 19.53 -2.90 -15.17
C TYR A 276 20.75 -2.86 -16.09
N SER A 277 21.92 -3.23 -15.57
CA SER A 277 23.07 -3.55 -16.41
C SER A 277 22.74 -4.73 -17.34
N GLU A 278 23.38 -4.80 -18.52
CA GLU A 278 23.15 -5.88 -19.50
C GLU A 278 23.25 -7.29 -18.88
N LYS A 279 24.17 -7.49 -17.92
CA LYS A 279 24.31 -8.77 -17.21
C LYS A 279 23.08 -9.11 -16.37
N GLN A 280 22.51 -8.12 -15.68
CA GLN A 280 21.31 -8.30 -14.85
C GLN A 280 20.04 -8.47 -15.69
N GLN A 281 19.97 -7.85 -16.87
CA GLN A 281 18.85 -8.04 -17.80
C GLN A 281 18.74 -9.50 -18.28
N LYS A 282 19.88 -10.18 -18.51
CA LYS A 282 19.88 -11.60 -18.90
C LYS A 282 19.32 -12.53 -17.82
N GLU A 283 19.49 -12.17 -16.54
CA GLU A 283 18.98 -12.93 -15.40
C GLU A 283 17.55 -12.55 -15.02
N THR A 284 17.13 -11.32 -15.30
CA THR A 284 15.87 -10.76 -14.81
C THR A 284 14.97 -10.35 -15.97
N LYS A 285 14.19 -11.30 -16.50
CA LYS A 285 13.28 -11.10 -17.66
C LYS A 285 12.03 -10.23 -17.39
N LYS A 286 11.94 -9.48 -16.29
CA LYS A 286 10.74 -8.69 -15.96
C LYS A 286 11.08 -7.21 -15.78
N ASP A 287 10.34 -6.36 -16.48
CA ASP A 287 10.30 -4.92 -16.28
C ASP A 287 9.89 -4.63 -14.84
N ARG A 288 10.89 -4.47 -13.98
CA ARG A 288 10.69 -4.15 -12.58
C ARG A 288 10.68 -2.64 -12.43
N LEU A 289 9.58 -2.14 -11.89
CA LEU A 289 9.46 -0.78 -11.42
C LEU A 289 10.04 -0.67 -10.01
N GLN A 290 10.77 0.40 -9.74
CA GLN A 290 11.20 0.76 -8.39
C GLN A 290 10.52 2.06 -7.98
N ALA A 291 10.10 2.18 -6.73
CA ALA A 291 9.59 3.43 -6.19
C ALA A 291 10.73 4.47 -6.17
N ALA A 292 10.61 5.50 -7.02
CA ALA A 292 11.49 6.68 -7.05
C ALA A 292 11.12 7.68 -5.95
N GLY A 293 9.85 7.66 -5.52
CA GLY A 293 9.29 8.51 -4.49
C GLY A 293 8.06 7.87 -3.86
N GLN A 294 7.76 8.29 -2.64
CA GLN A 294 6.62 7.85 -1.85
C GLN A 294 6.00 9.04 -1.12
N LEU A 295 4.68 9.01 -0.96
CA LEU A 295 3.90 10.04 -0.28
C LEU A 295 2.71 9.37 0.39
N SER A 296 2.59 9.56 1.71
CA SER A 296 1.41 9.23 2.51
C SER A 296 0.60 10.51 2.75
N VAL A 297 -0.70 10.44 2.50
CA VAL A 297 -1.66 11.51 2.78
C VAL A 297 -2.68 10.98 3.77
N VAL A 298 -2.75 11.58 4.96
CA VAL A 298 -3.59 11.14 6.06
C VAL A 298 -4.59 12.22 6.43
N VAL A 299 -5.88 11.87 6.51
CA VAL A 299 -6.95 12.71 7.05
C VAL A 299 -7.47 12.07 8.32
N GLY A 300 -7.43 12.77 9.46
CA GLY A 300 -7.87 12.21 10.74
C GLY A 300 -7.91 13.23 11.88
N LEU A 301 -8.23 12.79 13.09
CA LEU A 301 -8.25 13.65 14.29
C LEU A 301 -6.88 13.81 14.96
N THR A 302 -5.90 13.01 14.54
CA THR A 302 -4.54 13.00 15.08
C THR A 302 -3.54 13.05 13.94
N THR A 303 -2.31 13.48 14.27
CA THR A 303 -1.19 13.48 13.35
C THR A 303 0.03 12.90 14.04
N ASP A 304 0.79 12.10 13.29
CA ASP A 304 2.07 11.55 13.73
C ASP A 304 3.24 12.48 13.35
N ALA A 305 2.94 13.65 12.76
CA ALA A 305 3.94 14.65 12.42
C ALA A 305 4.55 15.28 13.69
N PRO A 306 5.87 15.53 13.73
CA PRO A 306 6.51 16.20 14.85
C PRO A 306 5.83 17.52 15.22
N PRO A 307 5.84 17.95 16.49
CA PRO A 307 5.31 19.25 16.89
C PRO A 307 6.14 20.42 16.33
N GLY A 308 5.57 21.62 16.32
CA GLY A 308 6.25 22.85 15.87
C GLY A 308 6.41 22.95 14.35
N GLY A 309 7.40 23.72 13.89
CA GLY A 309 7.68 23.96 12.48
C GLY A 309 7.31 25.36 12.01
N THR A 310 7.49 25.61 10.71
CA THR A 310 7.16 26.91 10.10
C THR A 310 5.68 26.98 9.80
N GLU A 311 5.00 27.97 10.38
CA GLU A 311 3.59 28.24 10.12
C GLU A 311 3.39 28.85 8.73
N LEU A 312 2.25 28.51 8.10
CA LEU A 312 1.84 29.02 6.80
C LEU A 312 0.32 28.88 6.65
N THR A 313 -0.17 29.22 5.46
CA THR A 313 -1.57 29.02 5.08
C THR A 313 -1.63 28.20 3.78
N VAL A 314 -2.63 27.32 3.68
CA VAL A 314 -2.89 26.49 2.50
C VAL A 314 -4.38 26.54 2.21
N GLY A 315 -4.79 27.04 1.03
CA GLY A 315 -6.21 27.24 0.71
C GLY A 315 -7.00 28.04 1.77
N GLY A 316 -6.36 29.05 2.39
CA GLY A 316 -6.98 29.86 3.46
C GLY A 316 -7.03 29.19 4.85
N ARG A 317 -6.51 27.98 5.01
CA ARG A 317 -6.49 27.23 6.27
C ARG A 317 -5.15 27.32 6.99
N PRO A 318 -5.12 27.38 8.34
CA PRO A 318 -3.89 27.28 9.11
C PRO A 318 -3.14 25.99 8.77
N ALA A 319 -1.83 26.11 8.55
CA ALA A 319 -0.98 24.98 8.24
C ALA A 319 0.42 25.17 8.84
N ARG A 320 1.18 24.09 8.88
CA ARG A 320 2.58 24.10 9.32
C ARG A 320 3.41 23.11 8.52
N ILE A 321 4.69 23.43 8.36
CA ILE A 321 5.73 22.53 7.85
C ILE A 321 6.57 22.11 9.06
N PRO A 322 6.30 20.93 9.66
CA PRO A 322 7.10 20.38 10.74
C PRO A 322 8.58 20.30 10.36
N VAL A 323 9.46 20.66 11.30
CA VAL A 323 10.90 20.42 11.16
C VAL A 323 11.22 19.13 11.90
N ARG A 324 11.78 18.13 11.19
CA ARG A 324 12.39 16.98 11.86
C ARG A 324 13.74 17.38 12.44
N SER A 325 13.89 17.20 13.75
CA SER A 325 15.16 17.40 14.45
C SER A 325 15.91 16.10 14.75
N ASP A 326 15.31 14.95 14.43
CA ASP A 326 15.73 13.62 14.89
C ASP A 326 16.52 12.80 13.86
N GLU A 327 16.39 13.07 12.55
CA GLU A 327 17.21 12.45 11.51
C GLU A 327 17.70 13.48 10.49
N ALA A 328 18.91 13.99 10.70
CA ALA A 328 19.59 14.81 9.69
C ALA A 328 19.84 13.96 8.42
N GLY A 329 19.43 14.47 7.25
CA GLY A 329 19.78 13.91 5.94
C GLY A 329 18.73 13.03 5.25
N ARG A 330 17.56 12.76 5.86
CA ARG A 330 16.41 12.23 5.11
C ARG A 330 15.53 13.39 4.67
N GLY A 331 15.51 13.69 3.37
CA GLY A 331 14.68 14.72 2.75
C GLY A 331 13.18 14.36 2.73
N LEU A 332 12.62 14.00 3.89
CA LEU A 332 11.18 13.89 4.07
C LEU A 332 10.58 15.29 4.11
N LEU A 333 9.57 15.52 3.30
CA LEU A 333 8.74 16.71 3.32
C LEU A 333 7.49 16.44 4.15
N TYR A 334 7.15 17.40 4.99
CA TYR A 334 5.95 17.36 5.81
C TYR A 334 5.08 18.58 5.52
N LEU A 335 3.76 18.37 5.56
CA LEU A 335 2.78 19.44 5.63
C LEU A 335 1.62 18.96 6.51
N VAL A 336 1.20 19.79 7.46
CA VAL A 336 0.00 19.56 8.27
C VAL A 336 -0.93 20.74 8.07
N VAL A 337 -2.18 20.49 7.70
CA VAL A 337 -3.23 21.50 7.47
C VAL A 337 -4.39 21.23 8.42
N ASP A 338 -4.85 22.27 9.12
CA ASP A 338 -6.08 22.23 9.91
C ASP A 338 -7.29 22.33 8.98
N LEU A 339 -8.12 21.29 8.96
CA LEU A 339 -9.33 21.24 8.15
C LEU A 339 -10.57 21.79 8.91
N GLY A 340 -10.41 22.20 10.16
CA GLY A 340 -11.49 22.58 11.06
C GLY A 340 -12.11 21.37 11.77
N GLY A 341 -12.89 21.64 12.82
CA GLY A 341 -13.58 20.60 13.59
C GLY A 341 -12.65 19.58 14.26
N GLY A 342 -11.39 19.96 14.52
CA GLY A 342 -10.35 19.10 15.08
C GLY A 342 -9.77 18.07 14.10
N ARG A 343 -10.06 18.20 12.79
CA ARG A 343 -9.55 17.29 11.76
C ARG A 343 -8.33 17.88 11.07
N LEU A 344 -7.32 17.04 10.84
CA LEU A 344 -6.06 17.40 10.23
C LEU A 344 -5.88 16.64 8.91
N LEU A 345 -5.24 17.30 7.95
CA LEU A 345 -4.62 16.67 6.78
C LEU A 345 -3.12 16.67 6.99
N THR A 346 -2.49 15.50 6.98
CA THR A 346 -1.04 15.32 7.13
C THR A 346 -0.48 14.68 5.87
N LEU A 347 0.47 15.35 5.23
CA LEU A 347 1.21 14.84 4.08
C LEU A 347 2.65 14.58 4.50
N VAL A 348 3.14 13.39 4.18
CA VAL A 348 4.54 13.00 4.41
C VAL A 348 5.05 12.32 3.17
N GLY A 349 6.07 12.90 2.53
CA GLY A 349 6.59 12.35 1.28
C GLY A 349 8.07 12.57 1.09
N SER A 350 8.65 11.88 0.11
CA SER A 350 10.05 12.03 -0.26
C SER A 350 10.35 11.48 -1.65
N GLY A 351 11.48 11.92 -2.20
CA GLY A 351 12.01 11.40 -3.46
C GLY A 351 11.30 11.96 -4.69
N ALA A 352 11.74 11.49 -5.86
CA ALA A 352 11.19 11.80 -7.17
C ALA A 352 10.89 13.29 -7.46
N GLY A 353 11.68 14.21 -6.89
CA GLY A 353 11.50 15.64 -7.08
C GLY A 353 10.28 16.25 -6.39
N LEU A 354 9.65 15.53 -5.45
CA LEU A 354 8.53 16.07 -4.66
C LEU A 354 8.96 17.34 -3.92
N THR A 355 8.14 18.38 -3.97
CA THR A 355 8.39 19.68 -3.34
C THR A 355 7.32 20.03 -2.31
N VAL A 356 7.57 21.07 -1.51
CA VAL A 356 6.57 21.61 -0.58
C VAL A 356 5.38 22.19 -1.33
N ASP A 357 5.59 22.80 -2.50
CA ASP A 357 4.50 23.35 -3.30
C ASP A 357 3.60 22.25 -3.89
N ASP A 358 4.15 21.08 -4.21
CA ASP A 358 3.36 19.90 -4.54
C ASP A 358 2.47 19.49 -3.36
N LEU A 359 3.02 19.43 -2.13
CA LEU A 359 2.22 19.09 -0.95
C LEU A 359 1.10 20.11 -0.71
N ARG A 360 1.36 21.40 -0.90
CA ARG A 360 0.35 22.47 -0.78
C ARG A 360 -0.76 22.26 -1.82
N ARG A 361 -0.40 22.02 -3.07
CA ARG A 361 -1.39 21.82 -4.14
C ARG A 361 -2.23 20.57 -3.93
N ILE A 362 -1.63 19.45 -3.48
CA ILE A 362 -2.39 18.25 -3.10
C ILE A 362 -3.38 18.59 -1.98
N ALA A 363 -2.93 19.32 -0.95
CA ALA A 363 -3.77 19.69 0.17
C ALA A 363 -4.93 20.61 -0.21
N GLU A 364 -4.70 21.59 -1.09
CA GLU A 364 -5.73 22.50 -1.61
C GLU A 364 -6.80 21.77 -2.44
N GLN A 365 -6.39 20.72 -3.16
CA GLN A 365 -7.29 19.94 -4.01
C GLN A 365 -7.85 18.68 -3.33
N THR A 366 -7.51 18.45 -2.06
CA THR A 366 -8.09 17.35 -1.29
C THR A 366 -9.50 17.71 -0.84
N VAL A 367 -10.47 16.87 -1.19
CA VAL A 367 -11.87 17.01 -0.77
C VAL A 367 -12.16 15.99 0.32
N VAL A 368 -12.86 16.40 1.39
CA VAL A 368 -13.23 15.53 2.51
C VAL A 368 -14.75 15.42 2.59
N GLU A 369 -15.26 14.20 2.46
CA GLU A 369 -16.68 13.87 2.37
C GLU A 369 -16.96 12.64 3.26
N PRO A 370 -17.31 12.80 4.54
CA PRO A 370 -17.38 11.71 5.52
C PRO A 370 -18.64 10.81 5.40
N ALA A 371 -19.05 10.46 4.19
CA ALA A 371 -20.19 9.58 3.91
C ALA A 371 -19.77 8.09 3.86
N GLY A 372 -20.73 7.18 4.01
CA GLY A 372 -20.51 5.73 3.83
C GLY A 372 -19.66 5.05 4.91
N LEU A 373 -19.55 5.66 6.09
CA LEU A 373 -18.74 5.18 7.22
C LEU A 373 -19.53 4.38 8.26
N ASP A 374 -20.79 4.05 7.99
CA ASP A 374 -21.71 3.41 8.93
C ASP A 374 -21.33 1.97 9.32
N TRP A 375 -20.34 1.39 8.64
CA TRP A 375 -19.74 0.10 8.97
C TRP A 375 -18.70 0.17 10.11
N LEU A 376 -18.14 1.35 10.42
CA LEU A 376 -17.14 1.49 11.48
C LEU A 376 -17.76 1.22 12.85
N GLY A 377 -17.28 0.19 13.53
CA GLY A 377 -17.73 -0.21 14.85
C GLY A 377 -19.06 -0.96 14.87
N ARG A 378 -19.47 -1.57 13.74
CA ARG A 378 -20.65 -2.45 13.66
C ARG A 378 -20.32 -3.93 13.49
#